data_AF-A0AAJ1Q9F6-F1
#
_entry.id   AF-A0AAJ1Q9F6-F1
#
_cell.length_a   1.000
_cell.length_b   1.000
_cell.length_c   1.000
_cell.angle_alpha   90.00
_cell.angle_beta   90.00
_cell.angle_gamma   90.00
#
_symmetry.space_group_name_H-M   'P 1'
#
loop_
_entity.id
_entity.type
_entity.pdbx_description
1 polymer ?
#
loop_
_entity_poly.entity_id
_entity_poly.type
_entity_poly.pdbx_seq_one_letter_code
_entity_poly.pdbx_strand_id
1 'polypeptide(L)'
;MLKRIFIMLAVALAFTIPSQAISIQELKSSPQFKVIYEVTPDGPNADEHTTWYLDTRSIEVLAYAPPMYKIKATVYNAYQSPRKHVIYSDSWIVSYDTRLSLASQVYHAKQAGASLTTVIDAAQTKTGMVGTEEPLGVFSFDGQSLPIQVKASTRAILRMAPNTTRYDIADTLFYEAYRMHFEDVVVK
;
A
#
# COMPACT_ATOMS: atom_id res chain seq x y z
N MET A 1 38.52 -8.11 -21.69
CA MET A 1 37.55 -8.84 -20.84
C MET A 1 37.28 -8.12 -19.52
N LEU A 2 38.29 -7.52 -18.88
CA LEU A 2 38.16 -6.78 -17.62
C LEU A 2 37.15 -5.61 -17.66
N LYS A 3 37.09 -4.85 -18.76
CA LYS A 3 36.13 -3.74 -18.94
C LYS A 3 34.66 -4.19 -18.92
N ARG A 4 34.36 -5.40 -19.42
CA ARG A 4 33.00 -5.98 -19.40
C ARG A 4 32.60 -6.45 -17.99
N ILE A 5 33.57 -6.95 -17.21
CA ILE A 5 33.36 -7.33 -15.81
C ILE A 5 33.07 -6.10 -14.95
N PHE A 6 33.81 -5.00 -15.14
CA PHE A 6 33.54 -3.75 -14.42
C PHE A 6 32.18 -3.14 -14.77
N ILE A 7 31.75 -3.21 -16.03
CA ILE A 7 30.41 -2.74 -16.43
C ILE A 7 29.31 -3.62 -15.83
N MET A 8 29.47 -4.95 -15.81
CA MET A 8 28.49 -5.83 -15.15
C MET A 8 28.45 -5.64 -13.63
N LEU A 9 29.60 -5.40 -12.98
CA LEU A 9 29.67 -5.14 -11.54
C LEU A 9 29.05 -3.78 -11.18
N ALA A 10 29.24 -2.76 -12.02
CA ALA A 10 28.61 -1.45 -11.86
C ALA A 10 27.07 -1.52 -12.04
N VAL A 11 26.59 -2.34 -12.98
CA VAL A 11 25.15 -2.59 -13.15
C VAL A 11 24.58 -3.39 -11.98
N ALA A 12 25.30 -4.37 -11.43
CA ALA A 12 24.87 -5.12 -10.25
C ALA A 12 24.84 -4.28 -8.96
N LEU A 13 25.75 -3.31 -8.81
CA LEU A 13 25.78 -2.37 -7.68
C LEU A 13 24.68 -1.29 -7.77
N ALA A 14 24.11 -1.05 -8.96
CA ALA A 14 23.04 -0.06 -9.13
C ALA A 14 21.66 -0.53 -8.63
N PHE A 15 21.51 -1.80 -8.24
CA PHE A 15 20.21 -2.38 -7.85
C PHE A 15 20.07 -2.76 -6.37
N THR A 16 21.05 -2.45 -5.53
CA THR A 16 20.74 -2.28 -4.11
C THR A 16 20.31 -0.84 -3.95
N ILE A 17 19.00 -0.56 -4.01
CA ILE A 17 18.48 0.69 -3.46
C ILE A 17 18.50 0.45 -1.95
N PRO A 18 19.50 0.91 -1.16
CA PRO A 18 19.24 1.06 0.25
C PRO A 18 18.06 2.01 0.32
N SER A 19 16.95 1.54 0.91
CA SER A 19 15.93 2.45 1.39
C SER A 19 16.64 3.58 2.13
N GLN A 20 16.50 4.80 1.62
CA GLN A 20 17.16 5.94 2.24
C GLN A 20 16.71 6.00 3.70
N ALA A 21 17.65 6.23 4.60
CA ALA A 21 17.36 6.44 6.01
C ALA A 21 16.21 7.45 6.13
N ILE A 22 15.12 7.07 6.81
CA ILE A 22 13.92 7.91 6.96
C ILE A 22 13.66 8.15 8.44
N SER A 23 13.51 9.42 8.84
CA SER A 23 13.20 9.80 10.21
C SER A 23 11.72 10.12 10.39
N ILE A 24 11.23 10.06 11.63
CA ILE A 24 9.85 10.45 11.96
C ILE A 24 9.62 11.95 11.71
N GLN A 25 10.65 12.78 11.92
CA GLN A 25 10.57 14.21 11.65
C GLN A 25 10.35 14.44 10.16
N GLU A 26 11.10 13.74 9.30
CA GLU A 26 10.97 13.85 7.85
C GLU A 26 9.57 13.43 7.37
N LEU A 27 9.04 12.31 7.87
CA LEU A 27 7.66 11.87 7.56
C LEU A 27 6.60 12.91 7.95
N LYS A 28 6.82 13.66 9.03
CA LYS A 28 5.87 14.66 9.53
C LYS A 28 6.01 16.03 8.89
N SER A 29 7.22 16.44 8.50
CA SER A 29 7.49 17.80 8.02
C SER A 29 7.55 17.94 6.51
N SER A 30 7.85 16.87 5.78
CA SER A 30 8.04 16.94 4.33
C SER A 30 6.71 16.79 3.59
N PRO A 31 6.38 17.71 2.65
CA PRO A 31 5.06 17.74 2.00
C PRO A 31 4.79 16.56 1.06
N GLN A 32 5.81 15.78 0.71
CA GLN A 32 5.66 14.59 -0.12
C GLN A 32 5.04 13.41 0.63
N PHE A 33 5.15 13.37 1.97
CA PHE A 33 4.58 12.30 2.77
C PHE A 33 3.18 12.68 3.22
N LYS A 34 2.20 11.89 2.80
CA LYS A 34 0.79 12.08 3.16
C LYS A 34 0.39 11.03 4.18
N VAL A 35 -0.24 11.44 5.28
CA VAL A 35 -0.91 10.50 6.20
C VAL A 35 -2.12 9.90 5.49
N ILE A 36 -2.17 8.57 5.41
CA ILE A 36 -3.23 7.84 4.71
C ILE A 36 -4.07 6.97 5.66
N TYR A 37 -3.56 6.66 6.85
CA TYR A 37 -4.30 5.93 7.87
C TYR A 37 -3.64 6.13 9.24
N GLU A 38 -4.44 6.18 10.30
CA GLU A 38 -3.98 6.26 11.69
C GLU A 38 -4.83 5.36 12.58
N VAL A 39 -4.18 4.67 13.52
CA VAL A 39 -4.88 3.90 14.54
C VAL A 39 -4.26 4.16 15.90
N THR A 40 -5.13 4.38 16.87
CA THR A 40 -4.84 4.32 18.30
C THR A 40 -5.80 3.27 18.86
N PRO A 41 -5.32 2.14 19.41
CA PRO A 41 -6.18 1.12 19.95
C PRO A 41 -6.99 1.64 21.14
N ASP A 42 -8.25 1.25 21.23
CA ASP A 42 -9.04 1.45 22.44
C ASP A 42 -8.66 0.40 23.50
N GLY A 43 -8.34 0.83 24.73
CA GLY A 43 -8.13 -0.06 25.89
C GLY A 43 -6.67 -0.23 26.32
N PRO A 44 -6.21 -1.44 26.71
CA PRO A 44 -4.93 -1.66 27.40
C PRO A 44 -3.67 -1.29 26.58
N ASN A 45 -3.85 -1.00 25.28
CA ASN A 45 -2.80 -0.58 24.36
C ASN A 45 -3.02 0.87 23.85
N ALA A 46 -3.72 1.72 24.61
CA ALA A 46 -4.01 3.10 24.22
C ALA A 46 -2.77 3.97 24.01
N ASP A 47 -1.63 3.57 24.59
CA ASP A 47 -0.33 4.23 24.36
C ASP A 47 0.36 3.76 23.06
N GLU A 48 -0.24 2.83 22.32
CA GLU A 48 0.21 2.43 20.99
C GLU A 48 -0.40 3.32 19.92
N HIS A 49 0.43 3.79 18.99
CA HIS A 49 0.00 4.61 17.87
C HIS A 49 0.67 4.11 16.61
N THR A 50 -0.13 3.92 15.56
CA THR A 50 0.41 3.59 14.24
C THR A 50 -0.11 4.58 13.21
N THR A 51 0.81 5.23 12.50
CA THR A 51 0.51 6.13 11.39
C THR A 51 1.11 5.57 10.11
N TRP A 52 0.30 5.50 9.05
CA TRP A 52 0.75 5.14 7.71
C TRP A 52 0.94 6.39 6.87
N TYR A 53 2.10 6.49 6.23
CA TYR A 53 2.45 7.57 5.31
C TYR A 53 2.64 7.02 3.91
N LEU A 54 2.09 7.70 2.91
CA LEU A 54 2.37 7.49 1.49
C LEU A 54 3.42 8.50 1.03
N ASP A 55 4.52 8.05 0.43
CA ASP A 55 5.35 8.96 -0.36
C ASP A 55 4.70 9.20 -1.72
N THR A 56 4.07 10.36 -1.87
CA THR A 56 3.37 10.74 -3.09
C THR A 56 4.29 10.87 -4.31
N ARG A 57 5.60 11.09 -4.11
CA ARG A 57 6.58 11.16 -5.20
C ARG A 57 7.03 9.79 -5.70
N SER A 58 6.77 8.75 -4.91
CA SER A 58 7.10 7.36 -5.25
C SER A 58 6.03 6.65 -6.08
N ILE A 59 4.88 7.31 -6.32
CA ILE A 59 3.76 6.73 -7.07
C ILE A 59 4.18 6.49 -8.53
N GLU A 60 4.11 5.23 -8.94
CA GLU A 60 4.41 4.77 -10.29
C GLU A 60 3.22 3.97 -10.83
N VAL A 61 2.67 4.40 -11.96
CA VAL A 61 1.63 3.65 -12.68
C VAL A 61 2.30 2.57 -13.54
N LEU A 62 2.24 1.33 -13.06
CA LEU A 62 2.82 0.17 -13.75
C LEU A 62 1.91 -0.37 -14.87
N ALA A 63 0.59 -0.22 -14.72
CA ALA A 63 -0.37 -0.56 -15.76
C ALA A 63 -1.62 0.32 -15.67
N TYR A 64 -2.05 0.82 -16.83
CA TYR A 64 -3.28 1.57 -17.03
C TYR A 64 -4.02 0.99 -18.24
N ALA A 65 -4.64 -0.17 -18.06
CA ALA A 65 -5.34 -0.89 -19.12
C ALA A 65 -6.69 -1.39 -18.57
N PRO A 66 -7.71 -0.51 -18.49
CA PRO A 66 -9.02 -0.87 -17.96
C PRO A 66 -9.51 -2.20 -18.56
N PRO A 67 -9.99 -3.15 -17.73
CA PRO A 67 -10.35 -2.99 -16.33
C PRO A 67 -9.19 -3.19 -15.32
N MET A 68 -7.97 -3.42 -15.80
CA MET A 68 -6.81 -3.73 -14.96
C MET A 68 -5.93 -2.51 -14.74
N TYR A 69 -5.65 -2.22 -13.48
CA TYR A 69 -4.73 -1.17 -13.06
C TYR A 69 -3.66 -1.78 -12.16
N LYS A 70 -2.45 -1.22 -12.22
CA LYS A 70 -1.37 -1.60 -11.32
C LYS A 70 -0.59 -0.37 -10.93
N ILE A 71 -0.49 -0.13 -9.63
CA ILE A 71 0.24 1.02 -9.06
C ILE A 71 1.32 0.48 -8.13
N LYS A 72 2.49 1.11 -8.15
CA LYS A 72 3.55 0.93 -7.16
C LYS A 72 3.74 2.23 -6.39
N ALA A 73 4.00 2.13 -5.09
CA ALA A 73 4.39 3.26 -4.25
C ALA A 73 5.14 2.78 -3.00
N THR A 74 5.87 3.68 -2.37
CA THR A 74 6.48 3.47 -1.06
C THR A 74 5.52 3.93 0.04
N VAL A 75 5.26 3.02 0.98
CA VAL A 75 4.42 3.27 2.16
C VAL A 75 5.28 3.06 3.40
N TYR A 76 5.13 3.95 4.38
CA TYR A 76 5.80 3.88 5.67
C TYR A 76 4.78 3.62 6.76
N ASN A 77 5.10 2.69 7.65
CA ASN A 77 4.34 2.39 8.86
C ASN A 77 5.16 2.84 10.07
N ALA A 78 4.80 3.98 10.65
CA ALA A 78 5.42 4.46 11.89
C ALA A 78 4.65 3.91 13.08
N TYR A 79 5.25 2.95 13.78
CA TYR A 79 4.71 2.34 14.98
C TYR A 79 5.40 2.91 16.22
N GLN A 80 4.59 3.36 17.17
CA GLN A 80 5.02 3.90 18.46
C GLN A 80 4.30 3.17 19.59
N SER A 81 5.04 2.83 20.63
CA SER A 81 4.56 2.40 21.94
C SER A 81 5.58 2.81 23.01
N PRO A 82 5.26 2.73 24.31
CA PRO A 82 6.20 3.13 25.38
C PRO A 82 7.58 2.46 25.32
N ARG A 83 7.68 1.30 24.66
CA ARG A 83 8.93 0.51 24.56
C ARG A 83 9.51 0.44 23.16
N LYS A 84 8.79 0.90 22.12
CA LYS A 84 9.19 0.65 20.73
C LYS A 84 8.76 1.80 19.82
N HIS A 85 9.73 2.33 19.09
CA HIS A 85 9.54 3.40 18.11
C HIS A 85 10.24 2.99 16.83
N VAL A 86 9.48 2.61 15.81
CA VAL A 86 10.02 2.02 14.60
C VAL A 86 9.24 2.46 13.37
N ILE A 87 9.94 2.64 12.27
CA ILE A 87 9.37 2.90 10.96
C ILE A 87 9.65 1.69 10.08
N TYR A 88 8.60 1.02 9.61
CA TYR A 88 8.73 0.04 8.53
C TYR A 88 8.53 0.75 7.20
N SER A 89 9.38 0.47 6.22
CA SER A 89 9.28 0.99 4.86
C SER A 89 9.05 -0.18 3.92
N ASP A 90 7.99 -0.10 3.12
CA ASP A 90 7.60 -1.14 2.17
C ASP A 90 7.36 -0.53 0.79
N SER A 91 7.79 -1.22 -0.27
CA SER A 91 7.34 -0.99 -1.64
C SER A 91 6.04 -1.76 -1.84
N TRP A 92 4.94 -1.04 -1.92
CA TRP A 92 3.62 -1.59 -2.19
C TRP A 92 3.37 -1.63 -3.69
N ILE A 93 2.99 -2.79 -4.19
CA ILE A 93 2.48 -2.97 -5.55
C ILE A 93 1.05 -3.46 -5.41
N VAL A 94 0.09 -2.65 -5.85
CA VAL A 94 -1.34 -3.00 -5.80
C VAL A 94 -1.88 -3.16 -7.21
N SER A 95 -2.51 -4.29 -7.47
CA SER A 95 -3.26 -4.56 -8.70
C SER A 95 -4.75 -4.46 -8.42
N TYR A 96 -5.49 -3.85 -9.34
CA TYR A 96 -6.90 -3.57 -9.23
C TYR A 96 -7.62 -4.13 -10.46
N ASP A 97 -8.62 -4.97 -10.24
CA ASP A 97 -9.58 -5.41 -11.27
C ASP A 97 -10.89 -4.67 -11.06
N THR A 98 -11.13 -3.61 -11.84
CA THR A 98 -12.30 -2.74 -11.65
C THR A 98 -13.61 -3.40 -12.06
N ARG A 99 -13.61 -4.59 -12.68
CA ARG A 99 -14.84 -5.40 -12.81
C ARG A 99 -15.39 -5.82 -11.45
N LEU A 100 -14.52 -5.86 -10.44
CA LEU A 100 -14.83 -6.22 -9.06
C LEU A 100 -14.93 -5.00 -8.13
N SER A 101 -14.95 -3.77 -8.66
CA SER A 101 -15.39 -2.62 -7.87
C SER A 101 -16.84 -2.81 -7.42
N LEU A 102 -17.23 -2.20 -6.31
CA LEU A 102 -18.61 -2.26 -5.81
C LEU A 102 -19.59 -1.73 -6.84
N ALA A 103 -19.30 -0.59 -7.50
CA ALA A 103 -20.20 -0.01 -8.49
C ALA A 103 -20.38 -0.92 -9.71
N SER A 104 -19.32 -1.57 -10.21
CA SER A 104 -19.44 -2.57 -11.30
C SER A 104 -20.26 -3.79 -10.86
N GLN A 105 -19.99 -4.31 -9.66
CA GLN A 105 -20.74 -5.46 -9.13
C GLN A 105 -22.23 -5.13 -8.95
N VAL A 106 -22.56 -3.94 -8.43
CA VAL A 106 -23.95 -3.46 -8.29
C VAL A 106 -24.60 -3.24 -9.66
N TYR A 107 -23.87 -2.70 -10.63
CA TYR A 107 -24.37 -2.53 -11.99
C TYR A 107 -24.78 -3.87 -12.62
N HIS A 108 -23.88 -4.86 -12.63
CA HIS A 108 -24.16 -6.17 -13.20
C HIS A 108 -25.28 -6.91 -12.46
N ALA A 109 -25.34 -6.78 -11.14
CA ALA A 109 -26.41 -7.38 -10.35
C ALA A 109 -27.79 -6.83 -10.69
N LYS A 110 -27.91 -5.51 -10.88
CA LYS A 110 -29.16 -4.88 -11.32
C LYS A 110 -29.60 -5.41 -12.68
N GLN A 111 -28.68 -5.57 -13.63
CA GLN A 111 -28.98 -6.11 -14.96
C GLN A 111 -29.44 -7.59 -14.90
N ALA A 112 -28.89 -8.36 -13.96
CA ALA A 112 -29.25 -9.76 -13.76
C ALA A 112 -30.50 -9.96 -12.88
N GLY A 113 -31.09 -8.89 -12.32
CA GLY A 113 -32.19 -9.00 -11.35
C GLY A 113 -31.77 -9.67 -10.03
N ALA A 114 -30.48 -9.62 -9.67
CA ALA A 114 -29.93 -10.24 -8.48
C ALA A 114 -30.13 -9.40 -7.21
N SER A 115 -30.10 -10.04 -6.03
CA SER A 115 -30.20 -9.33 -4.75
C SER A 115 -28.95 -8.49 -4.49
N LEU A 116 -29.15 -7.21 -4.13
CA LEU A 116 -28.07 -6.32 -3.75
C LEU A 116 -27.38 -6.73 -2.44
N THR A 117 -28.07 -7.43 -1.54
CA THR A 117 -27.46 -7.91 -0.29
C THR A 117 -26.37 -8.94 -0.57
N THR A 118 -26.66 -9.92 -1.44
CA THR A 118 -25.68 -10.94 -1.86
C THR A 118 -24.46 -10.32 -2.54
N VAL A 119 -24.66 -9.23 -3.28
CA VAL A 119 -23.58 -8.51 -3.95
C VAL A 119 -22.68 -7.82 -2.94
N ILE A 120 -23.26 -7.12 -1.96
CA ILE A 120 -22.51 -6.44 -0.90
C ILE A 120 -21.69 -7.45 -0.10
N ASP A 121 -22.29 -8.60 0.27
CA ASP A 121 -21.60 -9.66 1.00
C ASP A 121 -20.44 -10.25 0.19
N ALA A 122 -20.64 -10.50 -1.10
CA ALA A 122 -19.57 -10.99 -1.98
C ALA A 122 -18.45 -9.95 -2.12
N ALA A 123 -18.81 -8.68 -2.27
CA ALA A 123 -17.89 -7.57 -2.47
C ALA A 123 -16.93 -7.42 -1.27
N GLN A 124 -17.36 -7.75 -0.05
CA GLN A 124 -16.53 -7.71 1.16
C GLN A 124 -15.22 -8.53 1.03
N THR A 125 -15.27 -9.66 0.33
CA THR A 125 -14.12 -10.56 0.13
C THR A 125 -13.57 -10.56 -1.29
N LYS A 126 -14.39 -10.17 -2.28
CA LYS A 126 -14.02 -10.07 -3.69
C LYS A 126 -13.93 -8.60 -4.10
N THR A 127 -12.88 -7.96 -3.63
CA THR A 127 -12.60 -6.54 -3.90
C THR A 127 -11.96 -6.31 -5.26
N GLY A 128 -11.34 -7.34 -5.87
CA GLY A 128 -10.49 -7.15 -7.05
C GLY A 128 -9.14 -6.51 -6.75
N MET A 129 -8.79 -6.28 -5.48
CA MET A 129 -7.50 -5.76 -5.08
C MET A 129 -6.56 -6.87 -4.62
N VAL A 130 -5.34 -6.87 -5.14
CA VAL A 130 -4.24 -7.73 -4.68
C VAL A 130 -3.03 -6.85 -4.40
N GLY A 131 -2.51 -6.94 -3.17
CA GLY A 131 -1.33 -6.19 -2.73
C GLY A 131 -0.12 -7.09 -2.56
N THR A 132 1.03 -6.63 -3.05
CA THR A 132 2.36 -7.15 -2.72
C THR A 132 3.10 -6.08 -1.92
N GLU A 133 3.59 -6.45 -0.74
CA GLU A 133 4.40 -5.62 0.15
C GLU A 133 5.83 -6.17 0.14
N GLU A 134 6.78 -5.42 -0.43
CA GLU A 134 8.20 -5.75 -0.44
C GLU A 134 8.96 -4.85 0.54
N PRO A 135 9.51 -5.41 1.65
CA PRO A 135 10.22 -4.62 2.64
C PRO A 135 11.46 -3.95 2.07
N LEU A 136 11.54 -2.64 2.29
CA LEU A 136 12.66 -1.80 1.87
C LEU A 136 13.61 -1.54 3.04
N GLY A 137 13.10 -1.51 4.28
CA GLY A 137 13.90 -1.31 5.47
C GLY A 137 13.09 -1.11 6.73
N VAL A 138 13.77 -1.18 7.88
CA VAL A 138 13.20 -0.88 9.19
C VAL A 138 14.11 0.14 9.87
N PHE A 139 13.56 1.20 10.41
CA PHE A 139 14.32 2.34 10.92
C PHE A 139 13.87 2.73 12.33
N SER A 140 14.78 3.27 13.14
CA SER A 140 14.40 4.03 14.33
C SER A 140 13.72 5.35 13.93
N PHE A 141 13.08 6.02 14.88
CA PHE A 141 12.47 7.33 14.64
C PHE A 141 13.52 8.40 14.28
N ASP A 142 14.78 8.22 14.67
CA ASP A 142 15.88 9.11 14.29
C ASP A 142 16.48 8.77 12.90
N GLY A 143 15.93 7.76 12.21
CA GLY A 143 16.34 7.34 10.87
C GLY A 143 17.50 6.35 10.82
N GLN A 144 17.90 5.76 11.94
CA GLN A 144 18.93 4.71 11.93
C GLN A 144 18.34 3.40 11.40
N SER A 145 19.02 2.77 10.44
CA SER A 145 18.62 1.43 9.95
C SER A 145 18.77 0.38 11.05
N LEU A 146 17.73 -0.43 11.23
CA LEU A 146 17.67 -1.52 12.19
C LEU A 146 17.83 -2.86 11.45
N PRO A 147 18.61 -3.81 11.99
CA PRO A 147 18.86 -5.11 11.36
C PRO A 147 17.67 -6.08 11.54
N ILE A 148 16.47 -5.64 11.18
CA ILE A 148 15.23 -6.41 11.30
C ILE A 148 14.88 -6.94 9.90
N GLN A 149 14.81 -8.27 9.78
CA GLN A 149 14.36 -8.91 8.54
C GLN A 149 12.84 -9.04 8.53
N VAL A 150 12.21 -8.44 7.53
CA VAL A 150 10.78 -8.61 7.22
C VAL A 150 10.69 -9.37 5.90
N LYS A 151 9.72 -10.26 5.78
CA LYS A 151 9.48 -11.02 4.55
C LYS A 151 8.48 -10.30 3.66
N ALA A 152 8.72 -10.35 2.35
CA ALA A 152 7.73 -9.93 1.38
C ALA A 152 6.43 -10.74 1.54
N SER A 153 5.30 -10.10 1.27
CA SER A 153 4.00 -10.74 1.34
C SER A 153 3.14 -10.36 0.13
N THR A 154 2.29 -11.27 -0.32
CA THR A 154 1.29 -11.01 -1.35
C THR A 154 -0.03 -11.60 -0.91
N ARG A 155 -1.11 -10.81 -0.99
CA ARG A 155 -2.44 -11.21 -0.53
C ARG A 155 -3.55 -10.44 -1.23
N ALA A 156 -4.74 -11.03 -1.26
CA ALA A 156 -5.95 -10.28 -1.55
C ALA A 156 -6.17 -9.22 -0.45
N ILE A 157 -6.56 -8.01 -0.85
CA ILE A 157 -6.88 -6.92 0.06
C ILE A 157 -8.40 -6.92 0.25
N LEU A 158 -8.87 -7.15 1.47
CA LEU A 158 -10.29 -7.37 1.78
C LEU A 158 -10.88 -6.16 2.51
N ARG A 159 -12.19 -5.95 2.39
CA ARG A 159 -12.93 -4.87 3.08
C ARG A 159 -13.29 -5.19 4.53
N MET A 160 -13.07 -6.42 4.98
CA MET A 160 -13.43 -6.84 6.34
C MET A 160 -12.24 -6.76 7.29
N ALA A 161 -12.54 -6.50 8.56
CA ALA A 161 -11.56 -6.57 9.62
C ALA A 161 -10.85 -7.96 9.66
N PRO A 162 -9.55 -8.01 10.01
CA PRO A 162 -8.67 -6.88 10.34
C PRO A 162 -8.01 -6.22 9.11
N ASN A 163 -8.46 -6.51 7.88
CA ASN A 163 -7.79 -6.09 6.64
C ASN A 163 -8.20 -4.70 6.14
N THR A 164 -9.11 -4.02 6.83
CA THR A 164 -9.63 -2.69 6.46
C THR A 164 -8.50 -1.67 6.24
N THR A 165 -7.47 -1.66 7.08
CA THR A 165 -6.33 -0.74 6.91
C THR A 165 -5.66 -0.87 5.54
N ARG A 166 -5.44 -2.08 5.04
CA ARG A 166 -4.81 -2.29 3.72
C ARG A 166 -5.73 -1.84 2.59
N TYR A 167 -7.03 -2.04 2.79
CA TYR A 167 -8.06 -1.61 1.85
C TYR A 167 -8.08 -0.09 1.72
N ASP A 168 -8.14 0.63 2.84
CA ASP A 168 -8.17 2.10 2.87
C ASP A 168 -6.90 2.71 2.27
N ILE A 169 -5.73 2.11 2.55
CA ILE A 169 -4.45 2.49 1.94
C ILE A 169 -4.47 2.28 0.43
N ALA A 170 -4.94 1.13 -0.05
CA ALA A 170 -5.01 0.83 -1.48
C ALA A 170 -6.00 1.74 -2.22
N ASP A 171 -7.17 1.99 -1.67
CA ASP A 171 -8.14 2.92 -2.27
C ASP A 171 -7.59 4.36 -2.31
N THR A 172 -6.91 4.80 -1.24
CA THR A 172 -6.23 6.10 -1.22
C THR A 172 -5.14 6.18 -2.28
N LEU A 173 -4.34 5.12 -2.45
CA LEU A 173 -3.31 5.06 -3.49
C LEU A 173 -3.92 5.15 -4.89
N PHE A 174 -5.04 4.47 -5.13
CA PHE A 174 -5.79 4.55 -6.38
C PHE A 174 -6.30 5.98 -6.65
N TYR A 175 -6.83 6.64 -5.61
CA TYR A 175 -7.27 8.04 -5.70
C TYR A 175 -6.11 9.00 -5.97
N GLU A 176 -4.96 8.84 -5.34
CA GLU A 176 -3.80 9.71 -5.62
C GLU A 176 -3.28 9.54 -7.05
N ALA A 177 -3.32 8.32 -7.59
CA ALA A 177 -2.89 8.04 -8.96
C ALA A 177 -3.90 8.51 -10.02
N TYR A 178 -5.21 8.33 -9.78
CA TYR A 178 -6.24 8.47 -10.83
C TYR A 178 -7.35 9.48 -10.51
N ARG A 179 -7.36 10.08 -9.32
CA ARG A 179 -8.38 11.05 -8.86
C ARG A 179 -9.81 10.50 -8.89
N MET A 180 -9.94 9.21 -8.60
CA MET A 180 -11.20 8.49 -8.47
C MET A 180 -11.05 7.41 -7.39
N HIS A 181 -12.13 7.07 -6.68
CA HIS A 181 -12.12 5.92 -5.77
C HIS A 181 -12.30 4.64 -6.58
N PHE A 182 -11.64 3.56 -6.17
CA PHE A 182 -11.72 2.28 -6.87
C PHE A 182 -13.17 1.77 -6.91
N GLU A 183 -13.91 1.99 -5.82
CA GLU A 183 -15.28 1.49 -5.65
C GLU A 183 -16.28 2.15 -6.60
N ASP A 184 -15.99 3.36 -7.06
CA ASP A 184 -16.87 4.15 -7.92
C ASP A 184 -16.69 3.82 -9.40
N VAL A 185 -15.67 3.04 -9.76
CA VAL A 185 -15.41 2.64 -11.14
C VAL A 185 -16.57 1.76 -11.62
N VAL A 186 -17.15 2.04 -12.79
CA VAL A 186 -18.15 1.18 -13.42
C VAL A 186 -17.59 0.63 -14.73
N VAL A 187 -17.44 -0.69 -14.80
CA VAL A 187 -17.24 -1.44 -16.04
C VAL A 187 -18.60 -2.00 -16.45
N LYS A 188 -19.01 -1.75 -17.70
CA LYS A 188 -20.32 -2.16 -18.23
C LYS A 188 -20.31 -3.53 -18.88
#